data_AF-A0A2G2I6X3-F1
#
_entry.id   AF-A0A2G2I6X3-F1
#
_cell.length_a   1.000
_cell.length_b   1.000
_cell.length_c   1.000
_cell.angle_alpha   90.00
_cell.angle_beta   90.00
_cell.angle_gamma   90.00
#
_symmetry.space_group_name_H-M   'P 1'
#
loop_
_entity.id
_entity.type
_entity.pdbx_description
1 polymer ?
#
loop_
_entity_poly.entity_id
_entity_poly.type
_entity_poly.pdbx_seq_one_letter_code
_entity_poly.pdbx_strand_id
1 'polypeptide(L)'
;MRIWMIMSLLLISNGAFTTEHVVDIYKKKFIPAEITIVQGDTVIWKNIEKRQYHNVWFKQLEKEEPDYFFPDESYQRSFDKAGDFPYECGPHPRMKGRVIVIKK
;
A
#
# COMPACT_ATOMS: atom_id res chain seq x y z
N MET A 1 -29.74 -50.13 -12.10
CA MET A 1 -30.00 -48.73 -11.69
C MET A 1 -28.76 -47.91 -12.03
N ARG A 2 -28.87 -46.94 -12.94
CA ARG A 2 -27.73 -46.16 -13.47
C ARG A 2 -27.44 -45.01 -12.52
N ILE A 3 -26.35 -45.10 -11.76
CA ILE A 3 -25.87 -44.01 -10.91
C ILE A 3 -25.12 -43.02 -11.82
N TRP A 4 -25.69 -41.83 -11.99
CA TRP A 4 -25.01 -40.73 -12.66
C TRP A 4 -24.04 -40.09 -11.66
N MET A 5 -22.74 -40.18 -11.93
CA MET A 5 -21.71 -39.44 -11.21
C MET A 5 -21.61 -38.06 -11.87
N ILE A 6 -22.07 -37.01 -11.18
CA ILE A 6 -21.84 -35.63 -11.59
C ILE A 6 -20.41 -35.29 -11.21
N MET A 7 -19.54 -35.15 -12.20
CA MET A 7 -18.17 -34.71 -12.01
C MET A 7 -18.18 -33.19 -11.78
N SER A 8 -18.15 -32.79 -10.50
CA SER A 8 -18.01 -31.39 -10.11
C SER A 8 -16.66 -30.86 -10.57
N LEU A 9 -16.68 -29.93 -11.53
CA LEU A 9 -15.51 -29.20 -11.98
C LEU A 9 -15.14 -28.16 -10.89
N LEU A 10 -14.11 -28.47 -10.09
CA LEU A 10 -13.50 -27.50 -9.18
C LEU A 10 -12.76 -26.45 -10.01
N LEU A 11 -13.34 -25.26 -10.12
CA LEU A 11 -12.62 -24.06 -10.57
C LEU A 11 -11.60 -23.71 -9.49
N ILE A 12 -10.34 -24.05 -9.74
CA ILE A 12 -9.22 -23.55 -8.92
C ILE A 12 -9.05 -22.07 -9.31
N SER A 13 -9.51 -21.17 -8.45
CA SER A 13 -9.20 -19.76 -8.57
C SER A 13 -7.71 -19.58 -8.24
N ASN A 14 -6.91 -19.25 -9.25
CA ASN A 14 -5.57 -18.71 -9.05
C ASN A 14 -5.71 -17.31 -8.44
N GLY A 15 -5.84 -17.23 -7.12
CA GLY A 15 -5.69 -15.98 -6.41
C GLY A 15 -4.28 -15.46 -6.64
N ALA A 16 -4.16 -14.31 -7.31
CA ALA A 16 -2.90 -13.58 -7.34
C ALA A 16 -2.58 -13.15 -5.91
N PHE A 17 -1.56 -13.75 -5.29
CA PHE A 17 -1.06 -13.28 -4.01
C PHE A 17 -0.44 -11.89 -4.20
N THR A 18 -0.95 -10.90 -3.45
CA THR A 18 -0.36 -9.57 -3.31
C THR A 18 0.64 -9.62 -2.15
N THR A 19 1.87 -9.17 -2.37
CA THR A 19 2.83 -9.05 -1.26
C THR A 19 2.57 -7.75 -0.54
N GLU A 20 2.54 -7.79 0.79
CA GLU A 20 2.42 -6.59 1.62
C GLU A 20 3.79 -6.10 2.06
N HIS A 21 4.00 -4.79 1.95
CA HIS A 21 5.21 -4.11 2.37
C HIS A 21 4.87 -3.05 3.39
N VAL A 22 5.64 -2.95 4.48
CA VAL A 22 5.35 -2.02 5.57
C VAL A 22 6.31 -0.83 5.54
N VAL A 23 5.74 0.36 5.70
CA VAL A 23 6.45 1.62 5.96
C VAL A 23 5.98 2.15 7.32
N ASP A 24 6.86 2.14 8.31
CA ASP A 24 6.57 2.73 9.60
C ASP A 24 6.67 4.25 9.56
N ILE A 25 5.84 4.92 10.34
CA ILE A 25 5.91 6.35 10.57
C ILE A 25 6.32 6.61 12.01
N TYR A 26 7.52 7.18 12.18
CA TYR A 26 8.06 7.51 13.50
C TYR A 26 9.01 8.70 13.45
N LYS A 27 8.94 9.54 14.48
CA LYS A 27 9.65 10.83 14.56
C LYS A 27 9.46 11.70 13.32
N LYS A 28 8.23 11.76 12.80
CA LYS A 28 7.86 12.45 11.55
C LYS A 28 8.73 12.04 10.36
N LYS A 29 8.94 10.74 10.19
CA LYS A 29 9.67 10.14 9.05
C LYS A 29 8.92 8.90 8.58
N PHE A 30 8.94 8.69 7.25
CA PHE A 30 8.63 7.40 6.65
C PHE A 30 9.86 6.49 6.75
N ILE A 31 9.68 5.25 7.19
CA ILE A 31 10.75 4.29 7.46
C ILE A 31 10.37 2.92 6.87
N PRO A 32 11.02 2.47 5.79
CA PRO A 32 12.02 3.22 5.01
C PRO A 32 11.38 4.40 4.28
N ALA A 33 12.17 5.43 3.97
CA ALA A 33 11.70 6.56 3.17
C ALA A 33 11.50 6.17 1.70
N GLU A 34 12.27 5.20 1.21
CA GLU A 34 12.13 4.63 -0.12
C GLU A 34 11.94 3.12 -0.03
N ILE A 35 10.97 2.61 -0.79
CA ILE A 35 10.74 1.17 -0.91
C ILE A 35 10.59 0.79 -2.37
N THR A 36 11.15 -0.35 -2.75
CA THR A 36 10.95 -0.96 -4.07
C THR A 36 10.05 -2.18 -3.93
N ILE A 37 8.97 -2.24 -4.69
CA ILE A 37 7.97 -3.31 -4.66
C ILE A 37 7.68 -3.82 -6.08
N VAL A 38 7.00 -4.95 -6.19
CA VAL A 38 6.58 -5.52 -7.47
C VAL A 38 5.16 -5.06 -7.82
N GLN A 39 4.88 -4.86 -9.11
CA GLN A 39 3.53 -4.56 -9.60
C GLN A 39 2.49 -5.56 -9.07
N GLY A 40 1.42 -5.05 -8.49
CA GLY A 40 0.37 -5.81 -7.81
C GLY A 40 0.56 -5.95 -6.30
N ASP A 41 1.68 -5.48 -5.75
CA ASP A 41 1.92 -5.44 -4.30
C ASP A 41 1.17 -4.29 -3.63
N THR A 42 1.03 -4.39 -2.32
CA THR A 42 0.40 -3.40 -1.45
C THR A 42 1.42 -2.83 -0.48
N VAL A 43 1.43 -1.50 -0.32
CA VAL A 43 2.20 -0.83 0.75
C VAL A 43 1.25 -0.41 1.86
N ILE A 44 1.67 -0.67 3.09
CA ILE A 44 0.96 -0.33 4.33
C ILE A 44 1.82 0.67 5.11
N TRP A 45 1.31 1.87 5.29
CA TRP A 45 1.91 2.89 6.15
C TRP A 45 1.31 2.79 7.54
N LYS A 46 2.15 2.52 8.55
CA LYS A 46 1.73 2.35 9.95
C LYS A 46 2.16 3.54 10.78
N ASN A 47 1.21 4.21 11.42
CA ASN A 47 1.56 5.29 12.34
C ASN A 47 1.86 4.75 13.74
N ILE A 48 3.15 4.55 14.03
CA ILE A 48 3.59 4.05 15.34
C ILE A 48 3.93 5.18 16.32
N GLU A 49 3.58 6.42 16.00
CA GLU A 49 3.67 7.55 16.93
C GLU A 49 2.51 7.55 17.93
N LYS A 50 2.59 8.41 18.96
CA LYS A 50 1.57 8.48 20.02
C LYS A 50 0.71 9.74 20.01
N ARG A 51 1.06 10.76 19.21
CA ARG A 51 0.42 12.09 19.29
C ARG A 51 0.28 12.81 17.95
N GLN A 52 0.76 12.26 16.86
CA GLN A 52 0.70 12.93 15.56
C GLN A 52 -0.10 12.06 14.61
N TYR A 53 -0.91 12.73 13.80
CA TYR A 53 -1.56 12.14 12.65
C TYR A 53 -0.73 12.45 11.40
N HIS A 54 -0.90 11.63 10.37
CA HIS A 54 -0.21 11.78 9.10
C HIS A 54 -1.16 11.41 7.96
N ASN A 55 -0.75 11.73 6.75
CA ASN A 55 -1.31 11.16 5.54
C ASN A 55 -0.16 10.77 4.59
N VAL A 56 -0.53 10.14 3.46
CA VAL A 56 0.39 9.77 2.39
C VAL A 56 -0.15 10.39 1.11
N TRP A 57 0.39 11.54 0.74
CA TRP A 57 -0.12 12.32 -0.37
C TRP A 57 0.74 12.18 -1.62
N PHE A 58 0.24 11.44 -2.60
CA PHE A 58 0.81 11.34 -3.94
C PHE A 58 0.30 12.49 -4.80
N LYS A 59 0.89 13.69 -4.67
CA LYS A 59 0.47 14.89 -5.44
C LYS A 59 0.44 14.70 -6.97
N GLN A 60 1.22 13.75 -7.48
CA GLN A 60 1.19 13.41 -8.90
C GLN A 60 -0.06 12.63 -9.34
N LEU A 61 -0.75 11.98 -8.39
CA LEU A 61 -1.97 11.18 -8.63
C LEU A 61 -3.23 11.90 -8.13
N GLU A 62 -3.11 12.67 -7.06
CA GLU A 62 -4.22 13.26 -6.32
C GLU A 62 -4.01 14.76 -6.13
N LYS A 63 -4.96 15.57 -6.59
CA LYS A 63 -4.90 17.04 -6.48
C LYS A 63 -5.24 17.55 -5.08
N GLU A 64 -6.19 16.90 -4.42
CA GLU A 64 -6.63 17.25 -3.08
C GLU A 64 -5.84 16.46 -2.05
N GLU A 65 -5.67 17.05 -0.87
CA GLU A 65 -5.01 16.39 0.25
C GLU A 65 -5.89 15.25 0.79
N PRO A 66 -5.36 14.01 0.95
CA PRO A 66 -6.13 12.89 1.47
C PRO A 66 -6.34 12.98 2.98
N ASP A 67 -7.31 12.20 3.46
CA ASP A 67 -7.62 12.05 4.88
C ASP A 67 -6.41 11.62 5.72
N TYR A 68 -6.45 12.00 6.99
CA TYR A 68 -5.42 11.66 7.96
C TYR A 68 -5.70 10.31 8.63
N PHE A 69 -4.62 9.65 9.06
CA PHE A 69 -4.67 8.52 9.97
C PHE A 69 -3.89 8.82 11.25
N PHE A 70 -4.48 8.43 12.37
CA PHE A 70 -4.07 8.75 13.73
C PHE A 70 -3.05 7.74 14.29
N PRO A 71 -2.48 7.99 15.48
CA PRO A 71 -1.68 7.00 16.20
C PRO A 71 -2.29 5.60 16.22
N ASP A 72 -1.46 4.60 15.98
CA ASP A 72 -1.81 3.17 15.92
C ASP A 72 -2.75 2.78 14.75
N GLU A 73 -3.10 3.71 13.85
CA GLU A 73 -3.82 3.44 12.61
C GLU A 73 -2.87 3.21 11.41
N SER A 74 -3.44 2.71 10.30
CA SER A 74 -2.70 2.43 9.07
C SER A 74 -3.43 2.92 7.82
N TYR A 75 -2.66 3.32 6.81
CA TYR A 75 -3.14 3.55 5.45
C TYR A 75 -2.54 2.51 4.51
N GLN A 76 -3.31 2.00 3.55
CA GLN A 76 -2.82 1.01 2.59
C GLN A 76 -3.15 1.40 1.15
N ARG A 77 -2.25 1.06 0.22
CA ARG A 77 -2.44 1.28 -1.21
C ARG A 77 -1.79 0.17 -2.03
N SER A 78 -2.54 -0.40 -2.96
CA SER A 78 -2.02 -1.35 -3.97
C SER A 78 -1.51 -0.62 -5.21
N PHE A 79 -0.46 -1.15 -5.83
CA PHE A 79 0.21 -0.54 -6.97
C PHE A 79 0.17 -1.44 -8.21
N ASP A 80 -0.82 -1.22 -9.08
CA ASP A 80 -1.02 -2.04 -10.28
C ASP A 80 -0.24 -1.57 -11.50
N LYS A 81 0.59 -0.53 -11.37
CA LYS A 81 1.39 0.03 -12.47
C LYS A 81 2.83 0.25 -12.02
N ALA A 82 3.78 -0.24 -12.83
CA ALA A 82 5.19 0.07 -12.67
C ALA A 82 5.45 1.58 -12.80
N GLY A 83 6.39 2.12 -12.03
CA GLY A 83 6.70 3.55 -12.02
C GLY A 83 7.38 4.04 -10.74
N ASP A 84 7.68 5.34 -10.71
CA ASP A 84 8.17 6.06 -9.54
C ASP A 84 7.04 6.90 -8.93
N PHE A 85 6.79 6.71 -7.64
CA PHE A 85 5.73 7.36 -6.89
C PHE A 85 6.27 8.10 -5.68
N PRO A 86 6.74 9.36 -5.84
CA PRO A 86 7.07 10.21 -4.71
C PRO A 86 5.79 10.66 -3.98
N TYR A 87 5.89 10.76 -2.66
CA TYR A 87 4.82 11.23 -1.80
C TYR A 87 5.37 12.07 -0.65
N GLU A 88 4.47 12.82 -0.02
CA GLU A 88 4.77 13.57 1.20
C GLU A 88 3.62 13.47 2.21
N CYS A 89 3.91 13.83 3.45
CA CYS A 89 2.88 14.08 4.45
C CYS A 89 2.44 15.54 4.33
N GLY A 90 1.18 15.80 4.01
CA GLY A 90 0.65 17.15 3.84
C GLY A 90 0.83 18.07 5.05
N PRO A 91 0.54 17.67 6.31
CA PRO A 91 0.79 18.51 7.47
C PRO A 91 2.29 18.67 7.78
N HIS A 92 3.16 17.87 7.15
CA HIS A 92 4.60 17.88 7.35
C HIS A 92 5.37 17.82 6.01
N PRO A 93 5.40 18.88 5.18
CA PRO A 93 5.92 18.82 3.79
C PRO A 93 7.41 18.45 3.64
N ARG A 94 8.18 18.43 4.74
CA ARG A 94 9.57 17.94 4.76
C ARG A 94 9.67 16.42 4.92
N MET A 95 8.59 15.77 5.33
CA MET A 95 8.49 14.33 5.48
C MET A 95 8.10 13.76 4.11
N LYS A 96 9.09 13.19 3.42
CA LYS A 96 8.97 12.71 2.05
C LYS A 96 9.31 11.24 1.97
N GLY A 97 8.65 10.54 1.08
CA GLY A 97 8.97 9.17 0.74
C GLY A 97 8.76 8.88 -0.74
N ARG A 98 9.10 7.66 -1.15
CA ARG A 98 8.99 7.19 -2.52
C ARG A 98 8.68 5.70 -2.57
N VAL A 99 7.74 5.31 -3.43
CA VAL A 99 7.50 3.91 -3.80
C VAL A 99 8.00 3.73 -5.24
N ILE A 100 8.93 2.80 -5.45
CA ILE A 100 9.37 2.38 -6.78
C ILE A 100 8.69 1.06 -7.08
N VAL A 101 7.94 0.98 -8.17
CA VAL A 101 7.20 -0.22 -8.56
C VAL A 101 7.88 -0.81 -9.80
N ILE A 102 8.46 -1.99 -9.66
CA ILE A 102 9.03 -2.75 -10.78
C ILE A 102 7.98 -3.69 -11.38
N LYS A 103 8.15 -4.06 -12.64
CA LYS A 103 7.26 -5.04 -13.29
C LYS A 103 7.38 -6.40 -12.60
N LYS A 104 6.25 -7.12 -12.56
CA LYS A 104 6.18 -8.52 -12.13
C LYS A 104 6.86 -9.44 -13.14
#